data_AF-A0A1R3FM44-F1
#
_entry.id   AF-A0A1R3FM44-F1
#
_cell.length_a   1.000
_cell.length_b   1.000
_cell.length_c   1.000
_cell.angle_alpha   90.00
_cell.angle_beta   90.00
_cell.angle_gamma   90.00
#
_symmetry.space_group_name_H-M   'P 1'
#
loop_
_entity.id
_entity.type
_entity.pdbx_description
1 polymer ?
#
loop_
_entity_poly.entity_id
_entity_poly.type
_entity_poly.pdbx_seq_one_letter_code
_entity_poly.pdbx_strand_id
1 'polypeptide(L)'
;MEIDQAILIELIKAGGNILTATIPSVVSFYIGRKIMASKELKEKYRTAMNDIMYLLELEKKHCREHKETSGSTKRQTMRDAVKNETALEWSGKFTPSQIVRRIAKIN
;
A
#
# COMPACT_ATOMS: atom_id res chain seq x y z
N MET A 1 -37.75 -26.06 -44.21
CA MET A 1 -37.80 -24.91 -43.29
C MET A 1 -36.56 -24.09 -43.55
N GLU A 2 -36.58 -23.28 -44.60
CA GLU A 2 -35.47 -22.36 -44.90
C GLU A 2 -35.56 -21.23 -43.88
N ILE A 3 -34.59 -21.18 -42.96
CA ILE A 3 -34.45 -20.03 -42.09
C ILE A 3 -34.05 -18.87 -42.99
N ASP A 4 -34.90 -17.84 -43.05
CA ASP A 4 -34.65 -16.64 -43.85
C ASP A 4 -33.28 -16.06 -43.47
N GLN A 5 -32.41 -15.89 -44.46
CA GLN A 5 -31.06 -15.37 -44.26
C GLN A 5 -31.09 -14.01 -43.56
N ALA A 6 -32.15 -13.22 -43.75
CA ALA A 6 -32.35 -11.96 -43.06
C ALA A 6 -32.42 -12.13 -41.53
N ILE A 7 -33.16 -13.12 -41.04
CA ILE A 7 -33.33 -13.41 -39.61
C ILE A 7 -31.99 -13.85 -38.99
N LEU A 8 -31.22 -14.66 -39.72
CA LEU A 8 -29.94 -15.18 -39.26
C LEU A 8 -28.89 -14.05 -39.13
N ILE A 9 -28.88 -13.11 -40.07
CA ILE A 9 -28.02 -11.91 -40.02
C ILE A 9 -28.40 -11.00 -38.85
N GLU A 10 -29.69 -10.79 -38.60
CA GLU A 10 -30.17 -9.93 -37.53
C GLU A 10 -29.85 -10.52 -36.15
N LEU A 11 -29.95 -11.84 -35.99
CA LEU A 11 -29.56 -12.54 -34.77
C LEU A 11 -28.05 -12.41 -34.49
N ILE A 12 -27.21 -12.56 -35.53
CA ILE A 12 -25.75 -12.38 -35.41
C ILE A 12 -25.40 -10.94 -35.04
N LYS A 13 -26.06 -9.94 -35.66
CA LYS A 13 -25.85 -8.53 -35.35
C LYS A 13 -26.26 -8.20 -33.92
N ALA A 14 -27.43 -8.68 -33.48
CA ALA A 14 -27.89 -8.49 -32.11
C ALA A 14 -26.93 -9.13 -31.10
N GLY A 15 -26.48 -10.37 -31.35
CA GLY A 15 -25.49 -11.05 -30.52
C GLY A 15 -24.13 -10.34 -30.48
N GLY A 16 -23.64 -9.86 -31.63
CA GLY A 16 -22.40 -9.10 -31.73
C GLY A 16 -22.44 -7.77 -30.98
N ASN A 17 -23.57 -7.06 -31.01
CA ASN A 17 -23.75 -5.81 -30.27
C ASN A 17 -23.73 -6.03 -28.74
N ILE A 18 -24.38 -7.11 -28.26
CA ILE A 18 -24.37 -7.46 -26.83
C ILE A 18 -22.94 -7.78 -26.37
N LEU A 19 -22.21 -8.60 -27.13
CA LEU A 19 -20.83 -8.96 -26.78
C LEU A 19 -19.90 -7.74 -26.79
N THR A 20 -20.05 -6.85 -27.77
CA THR A 20 -19.27 -5.62 -27.89
C THR A 20 -19.49 -4.68 -26.71
N ALA A 21 -20.70 -4.59 -26.16
CA ALA A 21 -20.98 -3.80 -24.95
C ALA A 21 -20.53 -4.50 -23.65
N THR A 22 -20.58 -5.84 -23.63
CA THR A 22 -20.29 -6.63 -22.42
C THR A 22 -18.80 -6.69 -22.11
N ILE A 23 -17.94 -6.84 -23.13
CA ILE A 23 -16.49 -6.99 -22.94
C ILE A 23 -15.86 -5.76 -22.24
N PRO A 24 -16.07 -4.50 -22.71
CA PRO A 24 -15.55 -3.32 -22.03
C PRO A 24 -16.09 -3.16 -20.61
N SER A 25 -17.35 -3.56 -20.38
CA SER A 25 -17.99 -3.48 -19.07
C SER A 25 -17.34 -4.41 -18.05
N VAL A 26 -17.09 -5.67 -18.43
CA VAL A 26 -16.42 -6.67 -17.58
C VAL A 26 -14.97 -6.27 -17.32
N VAL A 27 -14.26 -5.81 -18.35
CA VAL A 27 -12.86 -5.35 -18.22
C VAL A 27 -12.78 -4.14 -17.29
N SER A 28 -13.65 -3.16 -17.47
CA SER A 28 -13.73 -1.95 -16.64
C SER A 28 -14.05 -2.29 -15.18
N PHE A 29 -14.95 -3.26 -14.95
CA PHE A 29 -15.27 -3.74 -13.61
C PHE A 29 -14.05 -4.34 -12.91
N TYR A 30 -13.30 -5.22 -13.59
CA TYR A 30 -12.14 -5.88 -13.00
C TYR A 30 -10.98 -4.89 -12.74
N ILE A 31 -10.69 -4.03 -13.72
CA ILE A 31 -9.66 -2.98 -13.59
C ILE A 31 -10.06 -1.98 -12.50
N GLY A 32 -11.32 -1.56 -12.47
CA GLY A 32 -11.85 -0.65 -11.46
C GLY A 32 -11.65 -1.18 -10.05
N ARG A 33 -12.00 -2.45 -9.80
CA ARG A 33 -11.76 -3.09 -8.50
C ARG A 33 -10.28 -3.13 -8.12
N LYS A 34 -9.40 -3.46 -9.07
CA LYS A 34 -7.95 -3.50 -8.83
C LYS A 34 -7.39 -2.13 -8.48
N ILE A 35 -7.83 -1.08 -9.18
CA ILE A 35 -7.41 0.30 -8.90
C ILE A 35 -7.92 0.75 -7.53
N MET A 36 -9.18 0.47 -7.19
CA MET A 36 -9.75 0.81 -5.89
C MET A 36 -9.03 0.10 -4.75
N ALA A 37 -8.81 -1.21 -4.87
CA ALA A 37 -8.05 -1.98 -3.89
C ALA A 37 -6.61 -1.46 -3.73
N SER A 38 -5.95 -1.08 -4.84
CA SER A 38 -4.63 -0.47 -4.78
C SER A 38 -4.65 0.90 -4.11
N LYS A 39 -5.67 1.72 -4.34
CA LYS A 39 -5.82 3.04 -3.70
C LYS A 39 -6.01 2.88 -2.20
N GLU A 40 -6.91 2.00 -1.77
CA GLU A 40 -7.15 1.70 -0.36
C GLU A 40 -5.87 1.19 0.31
N LEU A 41 -5.16 0.27 -0.34
CA LEU A 41 -3.91 -0.26 0.19
C LEU A 41 -2.82 0.83 0.30
N LYS A 42 -2.70 1.71 -0.70
CA LYS A 42 -1.79 2.87 -0.65
C LYS A 42 -2.12 3.80 0.50
N GLU A 43 -3.40 4.03 0.78
CA GLU A 43 -3.86 4.85 1.90
C GLU A 43 -3.49 4.21 3.23
N LYS A 44 -3.76 2.92 3.41
CA LYS A 44 -3.34 2.16 4.61
C LYS A 44 -1.82 2.22 4.83
N TYR A 45 -1.03 2.06 3.77
CA TYR A 45 0.42 2.19 3.85
C TYR A 45 0.86 3.60 4.25
N ARG A 46 0.19 4.63 3.73
CA ARG A 46 0.48 6.02 4.10
C ARG A 46 0.18 6.28 5.58
N THR A 47 -0.95 5.79 6.09
CA THR A 47 -1.29 5.88 7.51
C THR A 47 -0.26 5.16 8.36
N ALA A 48 0.06 3.90 8.06
CA ALA A 48 1.06 3.13 8.79
C ALA A 48 2.45 3.79 8.76
N MET A 49 2.84 4.39 7.63
CA MET A 49 4.10 5.14 7.54
C MET A 49 4.09 6.37 8.46
N ASN A 50 3.00 7.13 8.50
CA ASN A 50 2.86 8.28 9.39
C ASN A 50 2.91 7.87 10.86
N ASP A 51 2.27 6.76 11.24
CA ASP A 51 2.30 6.23 12.60
C ASP A 51 3.72 5.83 13.01
N ILE A 52 4.45 5.14 12.12
CA ILE A 52 5.86 4.82 12.35
C ILE A 52 6.67 6.10 12.51
N MET A 53 6.48 7.11 11.65
CA MET A 53 7.19 8.39 11.77
C MET A 53 6.92 9.09 13.10
N TYR A 54 5.67 9.08 13.55
CA TYR A 54 5.28 9.62 14.84
C TYR A 54 6.00 8.90 15.99
N LEU A 55 6.00 7.57 15.99
CA LEU A 55 6.69 6.76 17.00
C LEU A 55 8.21 7.02 17.03
N LEU A 56 8.82 7.23 15.86
CA LEU A 56 10.25 7.56 15.77
C LEU A 56 10.58 8.93 16.35
N GLU A 57 9.74 9.94 16.10
CA GLU A 57 9.92 11.26 16.70
C GLU A 57 9.64 11.26 18.20
N LEU A 58 8.65 10.47 18.65
CA LEU A 58 8.38 10.24 20.07
C LEU A 58 9.58 9.60 20.77
N GLU A 59 10.17 8.56 20.17
CA GLU A 59 11.40 7.91 20.68
C GLU A 59 12.53 8.94 20.81
N LYS A 60 12.74 9.79 19.79
CA LYS A 60 13.77 10.84 19.84
C LYS A 60 13.52 11.82 20.98
N LYS A 61 12.27 12.26 21.18
CA LYS A 61 11.91 13.17 22.27
C LYS A 61 12.15 12.53 23.63
N HIS A 62 11.72 11.29 23.84
CA HIS A 62 11.99 10.55 25.08
C HIS A 62 13.48 10.37 25.34
N CYS A 63 14.27 10.06 24.30
CA CYS A 63 15.72 9.94 24.43
C CYS A 63 16.36 11.27 24.82
N ARG A 64 15.87 12.39 24.28
CA ARG A 64 16.36 13.73 24.62
C ARG A 64 16.04 14.07 26.07
N GLU A 65 14.80 13.88 26.50
CA GLU A 65 14.39 14.10 27.90
C GLU A 65 15.19 13.22 28.86
N HIS A 66 15.37 11.92 28.54
CA HIS A 66 16.23 11.04 29.34
C HIS A 66 17.68 11.49 29.41
N LYS A 67 18.22 12.06 28.32
CA LYS A 67 19.58 12.61 28.32
C LYS A 67 19.67 13.83 29.23
N GLU A 68 18.67 14.69 29.20
CA GLU A 68 18.60 15.89 30.05
C GLU A 68 18.46 15.51 31.53
N THR A 69 17.68 14.49 31.88
CA THR A 69 17.48 14.06 33.27
C THR A 69 18.57 13.13 33.80
N SER A 70 19.08 12.20 32.98
CA SER A 70 19.95 11.10 33.42
C SER A 70 21.37 11.15 32.83
N GLY A 71 21.69 12.17 32.03
CA GLY A 71 23.00 12.34 31.37
C GLY A 71 23.28 11.36 30.22
N SER A 72 22.42 10.37 29.96
CA SER A 72 22.63 9.34 28.94
C SER A 72 21.37 9.03 28.14
N THR A 73 21.53 8.81 26.84
CA THR A 73 20.45 8.33 25.96
C THR A 73 20.38 6.81 26.04
N LYS A 74 19.50 6.26 26.89
CA LYS A 74 19.29 4.79 27.05
C LYS A 74 18.61 4.11 25.85
N ARG A 75 18.77 4.67 24.64
CA ARG A 75 18.05 4.27 23.43
C ARG A 75 18.32 2.83 23.03
N GLN A 76 19.59 2.45 22.93
CA GLN A 76 19.97 1.10 22.52
C GLN A 76 19.54 0.07 23.55
N THR A 77 19.76 0.37 24.84
CA THR A 77 19.30 -0.46 25.96
C THR A 77 17.80 -0.74 25.89
N MET A 78 16.98 0.28 25.61
CA MET A 78 15.53 0.10 25.48
C MET A 78 15.15 -0.74 24.25
N ARG A 79 15.85 -0.57 23.12
CA ARG A 79 15.61 -1.40 21.93
C ARG A 79 15.98 -2.86 22.16
N ASP A 80 17.09 -3.11 22.83
CA ASP A 80 17.54 -4.46 23.17
C ASP A 80 16.57 -5.10 24.16
N ALA A 81 16.08 -4.33 25.15
CA ALA A 81 15.03 -4.78 26.06
C ALA A 81 13.76 -5.17 25.30
N VAL A 82 13.23 -4.31 24.41
CA VAL A 82 12.06 -4.64 23.58
C VAL A 82 12.29 -5.91 22.77
N LYS A 83 13.46 -6.06 22.14
CA LYS A 83 13.79 -7.26 21.37
C LYS A 83 13.74 -8.52 22.23
N ASN A 84 14.33 -8.46 23.42
CA ASN A 84 14.44 -9.60 24.33
C ASN A 84 13.11 -9.93 25.02
N GLU A 85 12.30 -8.93 25.35
CA GLU A 85 11.05 -9.07 26.12
C GLU A 85 9.84 -9.40 25.23
N THR A 86 9.81 -8.92 23.99
CA THR A 86 8.62 -9.04 23.11
C THR A 86 8.86 -9.87 21.84
N ALA A 87 10.11 -10.31 21.60
CA ALA A 87 10.54 -10.94 20.35
C ALA A 87 10.28 -10.11 19.06
N LEU A 88 9.90 -8.83 19.20
CA LEU A 88 9.70 -7.93 18.08
C LEU A 88 11.06 -7.41 17.58
N GLU A 89 11.29 -7.54 16.28
CA GLU A 89 12.49 -7.00 15.64
C GLU A 89 12.20 -5.73 14.86
N TRP A 90 13.01 -4.71 15.11
CA TRP A 90 12.96 -3.48 14.34
C TRP A 90 13.91 -3.54 13.14
N SER A 91 13.34 -3.58 11.94
CA SER A 91 14.10 -3.60 10.68
C SER A 91 14.89 -2.32 10.36
N GLY A 92 14.48 -1.13 10.83
CA GLY A 92 15.09 0.16 10.48
C GLY A 92 14.94 0.60 9.01
N LYS A 93 14.38 -0.25 8.14
CA LYS A 93 14.41 -0.10 6.67
C LYS A 93 13.53 1.04 6.14
N PHE A 94 12.50 1.41 6.88
CA PHE A 94 11.47 2.40 6.47
C PHE A 94 11.56 3.70 7.27
N THR A 95 12.71 3.98 7.87
CA THR A 95 12.94 5.29 8.50
C THR A 95 13.07 6.39 7.44
N PRO A 96 12.67 7.64 7.73
CA PRO A 96 12.77 8.75 6.77
C PRO A 96 14.15 8.89 6.14
N SER A 97 15.22 8.76 6.93
CA SER A 97 16.60 8.84 6.44
C SER A 97 16.95 7.74 5.43
N GLN A 98 16.46 6.50 5.64
CA GLN A 98 16.68 5.40 4.71
C GLN A 98 15.86 5.58 3.42
N ILE A 99 14.65 6.13 3.52
CA ILE A 99 13.81 6.44 2.36
C ILE A 99 14.47 7.52 1.50
N VAL A 100 14.90 8.64 2.10
CA VAL A 100 15.63 9.72 1.41
C VAL A 100 16.88 9.16 0.71
N ARG A 101 17.65 8.33 1.40
CA ARG A 101 18.85 7.70 0.83
C ARG A 101 18.53 6.79 -0.36
N ARG A 102 17.40 6.06 -0.34
CA ARG A 102 16.99 5.21 -1.46
C ARG A 102 16.52 6.04 -2.65
N ILE A 103 15.74 7.09 -2.43
CA ILE A 103 15.28 8.00 -3.48
C ILE A 103 16.49 8.64 -4.18
N ALA A 104 17.48 9.10 -3.41
CA ALA A 104 18.71 9.68 -3.95
C ALA A 104 19.60 8.72 -4.75
N LYS A 105 19.35 7.40 -4.72
CA LYS A 105 20.06 6.41 -5.54
C LYS A 105 19.31 6.05 -6.83
N ILE A 106 18.00 6.33 -6.88
CA ILE A 106 17.14 6.03 -8.02
C ILE A 106 17.17 7.20 -9.02
N ASN A 107 17.33 8.42 -8.50
CA ASN A 107 17.63 9.62 -9.27
C ASN A 107 19.12 9.71 -9.59
#